data_AF-A0A383BXX1-F1
#
_entry.id   AF-A0A383BXX1-F1
#
_cell.length_a   1.000
_cell.length_b   1.000
_cell.length_c   1.000
_cell.angle_alpha   90.00
_cell.angle_beta   90.00
_cell.angle_gamma   90.00
#
_symmetry.space_group_name_H-M   'P 1'
#
loop_
_entity.id
_entity.type
_entity.pdbx_description
1 polymer ?
#
loop_
_entity_poly.entity_id
_entity_poly.type
_entity_poly.pdbx_seq_one_letter_code
_entity_poly.pdbx_strand_id
1 'polypeptide(L)'
;MTVFSYKATDKSGKFVEGDIDAPDYHAAIQQIRQLNFFPVKVAEGKSKISSGLRLSLPRLGSKVSTKDLMTLTLQLATLVDAGLTLD
;
A
#
# COMPACT_ATOMS: atom_id res chain seq x y z
N MET A 1 -4.73 27.94 -3.03
CA MET A 1 -4.13 26.94 -2.12
C MET A 1 -4.71 25.61 -2.51
N THR A 2 -3.86 24.66 -2.86
CA THR A 2 -4.26 23.31 -3.24
C THR A 2 -4.07 22.41 -2.03
N VAL A 3 -5.06 21.57 -1.77
CA VAL A 3 -4.96 20.57 -0.71
C VAL A 3 -4.19 19.39 -1.30
N PHE A 4 -3.13 18.95 -0.64
CA PHE A 4 -2.40 17.74 -0.99
C PHE A 4 -2.67 16.67 0.06
N SER A 5 -3.08 15.49 -0.39
CA SER A 5 -3.20 14.33 0.50
C SER A 5 -1.85 13.62 0.53
N TYR A 6 -1.31 13.40 1.74
CA TYR A 6 -0.01 12.81 1.93
C TYR A 6 -0.08 11.54 2.78
N LYS A 7 0.79 10.59 2.44
CA LYS A 7 1.10 9.42 3.23
C LYS A 7 2.56 9.50 3.63
N ALA A 8 2.80 9.61 4.92
CA ALA A 8 4.12 9.70 5.48
C ALA A 8 4.34 8.65 6.58
N THR A 9 5.60 8.39 6.90
CA THR A 9 6.00 7.45 7.95
C THR A 9 6.65 8.22 9.08
N ASP A 10 6.27 7.93 10.32
CA ASP A 10 6.96 8.42 11.51
C ASP A 10 8.27 7.64 11.75
N LYS A 11 9.18 8.16 12.57
CA LYS A 11 10.45 7.49 12.96
C LYS A 11 10.23 6.07 13.51
N SER A 12 9.04 5.80 14.06
CA SER A 12 8.60 4.49 14.56
C SER A 12 8.17 3.51 13.45
N GLY A 13 8.20 3.91 12.18
CA GLY A 13 7.74 3.10 11.05
C GLY A 13 6.22 3.07 10.87
N LYS A 14 5.45 3.84 11.66
CA LYS A 14 3.99 3.94 11.52
C LYS A 14 3.63 4.84 10.36
N PHE A 15 2.74 4.37 9.48
CA PHE A 15 2.17 5.17 8.41
C PHE A 15 1.10 6.11 8.95
N VAL A 16 1.19 7.37 8.59
CA VAL A 16 0.24 8.43 8.91
C VAL A 16 -0.23 9.02 7.59
N GLU A 17 -1.55 9.13 7.44
CA GLU A 17 -2.20 9.74 6.29
C GLU A 17 -2.88 11.03 6.76
N GLY A 18 -2.77 12.09 5.96
CA GLY A 18 -3.35 13.38 6.29
C GLY A 18 -3.39 14.29 5.08
N ASP A 19 -4.08 15.42 5.22
CA ASP A 19 -4.15 16.45 4.18
C ASP A 19 -3.31 17.65 4.61
N ILE A 20 -2.63 18.29 3.65
CA ILE A 20 -1.83 19.48 3.89
C ILE A 20 -2.09 20.54 2.82
N ASP A 21 -2.27 21.77 3.25
CA ASP A 21 -2.39 22.90 2.35
C ASP A 21 -1.01 23.39 1.93
N ALA A 22 -0.74 23.35 0.63
CA ALA A 22 0.49 23.88 0.07
C ALA A 22 0.22 24.61 -1.25
N PRO A 23 1.10 25.54 -1.65
CA PRO A 23 1.05 26.14 -2.98
C PRO A 23 1.56 25.18 -4.06
N ASP A 24 2.52 24.31 -3.73
CA ASP A 24 3.22 23.43 -4.66
C ASP A 24 3.58 22.08 -4.01
N TYR A 25 3.81 21.06 -4.85
CA TYR A 25 4.26 19.73 -4.41
C TYR A 25 5.55 19.77 -3.57
N HIS A 26 6.52 20.60 -3.96
CA HIS A 26 7.76 20.80 -3.21
C HIS A 26 7.51 21.41 -1.82
N ALA A 27 6.60 22.38 -1.73
CA ALA A 27 6.21 23.00 -0.47
C ALA A 27 5.47 22.02 0.44
N ALA A 28 4.62 21.15 -0.11
CA ALA A 28 3.97 20.07 0.64
C ALA A 28 5.00 19.10 1.26
N ILE A 29 6.00 18.67 0.49
CA ILE A 29 7.08 17.81 0.98
C ILE A 29 7.87 18.48 2.10
N GLN A 30 8.20 19.77 1.95
CA GLN A 30 8.94 20.50 2.98
C GLN A 30 8.17 20.58 4.29
N GLN A 31 6.86 20.86 4.24
CA GLN A 31 6.05 20.87 5.46
C GLN A 31 5.94 19.49 6.11
N ILE A 32 5.74 18.41 5.34
CA ILE A 32 5.71 17.04 5.90
C ILE A 32 7.03 16.71 6.61
N ARG A 33 8.16 17.10 6.01
CA ARG A 33 9.48 16.93 6.63
C ARG A 33 9.66 17.79 7.89
N GLN A 34 9.13 19.01 7.92
CA GLN A 34 9.13 19.87 9.12
C GLN A 34 8.33 19.25 10.27
N LEU A 35 7.28 18.49 9.95
CA LEU A 35 6.49 17.74 10.92
C LEU A 35 7.17 16.44 11.40
N ASN A 36 8.46 16.23 11.10
CA ASN A 36 9.22 15.01 11.38
C ASN A 36 8.67 13.73 10.72
N PHE A 37 7.80 13.87 9.72
CA PHE A 37 7.29 12.74 8.97
C PHE A 37 8.08 12.55 7.67
N PHE A 38 8.28 11.29 7.27
CA PHE A 38 8.94 10.92 6.03
C PHE A 38 7.91 10.70 4.93
N PRO A 39 7.80 11.57 3.91
CA PRO A 39 6.80 11.43 2.86
C PRO A 39 7.10 10.18 2.01
N VAL A 40 6.12 9.27 1.94
CA VAL A 40 6.16 8.05 1.12
C VAL A 40 5.40 8.27 -0.18
N LYS A 41 4.27 9.00 -0.11
CA LYS A 41 3.49 9.46 -1.26
C LYS A 41 2.87 10.81 -0.96
N VAL A 42 2.88 11.71 -1.93
CA VAL A 42 2.18 12.99 -1.89
C VAL A 42 1.36 13.07 -3.17
N ALA A 43 0.06 13.34 -3.06
CA ALA A 43 -0.85 13.43 -4.19
C ALA A 43 -1.68 14.71 -4.10
N GLU A 44 -1.92 15.36 -5.24
CA GLU A 44 -2.73 16.58 -5.29
C GLU A 44 -4.19 16.21 -5.07
N GLY A 45 -4.76 16.69 -3.97
CA GLY A 45 -6.13 16.41 -3.57
C GLY A 45 -7.11 17.15 -4.48
N LYS A 46 -7.67 16.43 -5.44
CA LYS A 46 -8.98 16.84 -5.98
C LYS A 46 -9.99 16.68 -4.84
N SER A 47 -10.62 17.81 -4.50
CA SER A 47 -11.67 17.99 -3.50
C SER A 47 -12.44 16.71 -3.12
N LYS A 48 -12.45 16.43 -1.82
CA LYS A 48 -13.18 15.40 -1.09
C LYS A 48 -14.44 14.85 -1.79
N ILE A 49 -14.46 13.54 -2.03
CA ILE A 49 -15.68 12.75 -1.85
C ILE A 49 -15.55 12.10 -0.48
N SER A 50 -16.30 12.62 0.48
CA SER A 50 -16.46 12.04 1.81
C SER A 50 -17.18 10.69 1.74
N SER A 51 -16.81 9.82 2.68
CA SER A 51 -17.56 8.65 3.17
C SER A 51 -17.21 7.30 2.52
N GLY A 52 -16.43 6.50 3.25
CA GLY A 52 -16.47 5.03 3.16
C GLY A 52 -15.67 4.35 2.05
N LEU A 53 -15.06 5.08 1.13
CA LEU A 53 -14.28 4.43 0.08
C LEU A 53 -12.84 4.22 0.53
N ARG A 54 -12.61 3.04 1.12
CA ARG A 54 -11.32 2.34 1.04
C ARG A 54 -10.85 2.49 -0.41
N LEU A 55 -9.93 3.42 -0.66
CA LEU A 55 -9.28 3.54 -1.95
C LEU A 55 -8.35 2.32 -2.04
N SER A 56 -8.98 1.18 -2.37
CA SER A 56 -8.33 -0.04 -2.79
C SER A 56 -7.64 0.33 -4.09
N LEU A 57 -6.44 0.91 -3.96
CA LEU A 57 -5.44 0.87 -5.00
C LEU A 57 -5.42 -0.61 -5.41
N PRO A 58 -5.81 -1.01 -6.64
CA PRO A 58 -5.70 -2.38 -7.06
C PRO A 58 -4.21 -2.69 -7.01
N ARG A 59 -3.80 -3.31 -5.91
CA ARG A 59 -2.44 -3.73 -5.67
C ARG A 59 -2.21 -4.84 -6.68
N LEU A 60 -1.66 -4.43 -7.82
CA LEU A 60 -1.24 -5.26 -8.95
C LEU A 60 -0.08 -6.15 -8.50
N GLY A 61 -0.40 -7.06 -7.60
CA GLY A 61 0.52 -7.72 -6.71
C GLY A 61 -0.30 -8.32 -5.59
N SER A 62 -1.19 -9.24 -5.97
CA SER A 62 -1.80 -10.21 -5.08
C SER A 62 -0.66 -10.78 -4.23
N LYS A 63 -0.59 -10.30 -2.98
CA LYS A 63 0.30 -10.90 -1.99
C LYS A 63 -0.27 -12.29 -1.78
N VAL A 64 0.28 -13.26 -2.48
CA VAL A 64 -0.11 -14.67 -2.36
C VAL A 64 -0.06 -14.99 -0.87
N SER A 65 -1.18 -15.46 -0.33
CA SER A 65 -1.26 -15.75 1.10
C SER A 65 -0.27 -16.86 1.40
N THR A 66 0.43 -16.79 2.53
CA THR A 66 1.34 -17.88 2.94
C THR A 66 0.60 -19.20 3.06
N LYS A 67 -0.70 -19.15 3.35
CA LYS A 67 -1.62 -20.30 3.33
C LYS A 67 -1.78 -20.91 1.93
N ASP A 68 -1.87 -20.08 0.89
CA ASP A 68 -2.02 -20.55 -0.50
C ASP A 68 -0.76 -21.25 -0.99
N LEU A 69 0.42 -20.72 -0.59
CA LEU A 69 1.70 -21.37 -0.84
C LEU A 69 1.79 -22.75 -0.17
N MET A 70 1.35 -22.86 1.09
CA MET A 70 1.35 -24.13 1.82
C MET A 70 0.43 -25.16 1.15
N THR A 71 -0.80 -24.78 0.76
CA THR A 71 -1.72 -25.69 0.07
C THR A 71 -1.19 -26.10 -1.30
N LEU A 72 -0.59 -25.19 -2.05
CA LEU A 72 -0.01 -25.48 -3.35
C LEU A 72 1.16 -26.48 -3.24
N THR A 73 2.07 -26.26 -2.28
CA THR A 73 3.20 -27.17 -2.05
C THR A 73 2.72 -28.53 -1.57
N LEU A 74 1.69 -28.60 -0.72
CA LEU A 74 1.12 -29.86 -0.27
C LEU A 74 0.44 -30.60 -1.43
N GLN A 75 -0.34 -29.91 -2.26
CA GLN A 75 -1.00 -30.48 -3.44
C GLN A 75 0.00 -30.99 -4.47
N LEU A 76 1.07 -30.23 -4.71
CA LEU A 76 2.16 -30.64 -5.60
C LEU A 76 2.93 -31.83 -5.03
N ALA A 77 3.22 -31.85 -3.72
CA ALA A 77 3.84 -32.98 -3.06
C ALA A 77 2.95 -34.24 -3.20
N THR A 78 1.65 -34.15 -2.96
CA THR A 78 0.73 -35.27 -3.17
C THR A 78 0.63 -35.70 -4.63
N LEU A 79 0.73 -34.80 -5.61
CA LEU A 79 0.72 -35.16 -7.03
C LEU A 79 2.04 -35.80 -7.49
N VAL A 80 3.16 -35.37 -6.91
CA VAL A 80 4.48 -35.97 -7.14
C VAL A 80 4.60 -37.33 -6.44
N ASP A 81 4.02 -37.47 -5.25
CA ASP A 81 4.05 -38.68 -4.42
C ASP A 81 3.02 -39.73 -4.88
N ALA A 82 1.85 -39.28 -5.34
CA ALA A 82 0.93 -40.10 -6.16
C ALA A 82 1.52 -40.41 -7.54
N GLY A 83 2.78 -40.01 -7.76
CA GLY A 83 3.71 -40.35 -8.83
C GLY A 83 3.00 -41.00 -9.97
N LEU A 84 2.71 -40.20 -11.00
CA LEU A 84 2.12 -40.63 -12.27
C LEU A 84 2.78 -41.94 -12.72
N THR A 85 2.24 -43.06 -12.25
CA THR A 85 2.50 -44.38 -12.75
C THR A 85 1.58 -44.48 -13.94
N LEU A 86 2.21 -44.62 -15.09
CA LEU A 86 1.58 -45.00 -16.34
C LEU A 86 0.78 -46.29 -16.09
N ASP A 87 -0.54 -46.17 -16.01
CA ASP A 87 -1.50 -47.22 -16.37
C ASP A 87 -2.61 -46.57 -17.21
#